data_AF-A0A378RPF6-F1
#
_entry.id   AF-A0A378RPF6-F1
#
_cell.length_a   1.000
_cell.length_b   1.000
_cell.length_c   1.000
_cell.angle_alpha   90.00
_cell.angle_beta   90.00
_cell.angle_gamma   90.00
#
_symmetry.space_group_name_H-M   'P 1'
#
loop_
_entity.id
_entity.type
_entity.pdbx_description
1 polymer ?
#
loop_
_entity_poly.entity_id
_entity_poly.type
_entity_poly.pdbx_seq_one_letter_code
_entity_poly.pdbx_strand_id
1 'polypeptide(L)' 'MDLKWLKNMEGEWQIESVDSFYYRCNRFYSYMYKEVTYWFNPKTLERKETERSVCIEVGERHKLPTWSSRCVHRKGLDHN' A
#
# COMPACT_ATOMS: atom_id res chain seq x y z
N MET A 1 -12.40 10.87 -25.61
CA MET A 1 -12.18 10.11 -24.36
C MET A 1 -13.50 9.47 -23.97
N ASP A 2 -13.60 8.14 -24.08
CA ASP A 2 -14.85 7.38 -23.90
C ASP A 2 -15.02 7.06 -22.40
N LEU A 3 -16.04 7.63 -21.75
CA LEU A 3 -16.32 7.51 -20.31
C LEU A 3 -17.14 6.25 -19.97
N LYS A 4 -16.99 5.15 -20.72
CA LYS A 4 -17.83 3.94 -20.59
C LYS A 4 -17.62 3.14 -19.30
N TRP A 5 -16.49 3.31 -18.61
CA TRP A 5 -16.20 2.70 -17.30
C TRP A 5 -17.01 3.28 -16.13
N LEU A 6 -17.58 4.48 -16.27
CA LEU A 6 -18.35 5.11 -15.19
C LEU A 6 -19.75 4.51 -14.99
N LYS A 7 -20.26 3.73 -15.96
CA LYS A 7 -21.65 3.25 -15.95
C LYS A 7 -21.93 2.05 -15.05
N ASN A 8 -20.92 1.38 -14.50
CA ASN A 8 -21.09 0.18 -13.68
C ASN A 8 -20.83 0.39 -12.18
N MET A 9 -20.59 1.62 -11.71
CA MET A 9 -20.11 1.87 -10.34
C MET A 9 -21.26 2.25 -9.38
N GLU A 10 -22.24 1.38 -9.29
CA GLU A 10 -23.32 1.52 -8.31
C GLU A 10 -22.82 1.17 -6.89
N GLY A 11 -22.19 2.14 -6.21
CA GLY A 11 -21.96 2.09 -4.75
C GLY A 11 -20.68 1.39 -4.28
N GLU A 12 -19.83 0.94 -5.21
CA GLU A 12 -18.55 0.33 -4.84
C GLU A 12 -17.46 1.38 -4.64
N TRP A 13 -16.70 1.24 -3.56
CA TRP A 13 -15.48 2.00 -3.31
C TRP A 13 -14.47 1.74 -4.44
N GLN A 14 -13.94 2.79 -5.03
CA GLN A 14 -12.91 2.71 -6.06
C GLN A 14 -11.53 2.90 -5.46
N ILE A 15 -10.52 2.23 -5.98
CA ILE A 15 -9.13 2.49 -5.62
C ILE A 15 -8.68 3.76 -6.33
N GLU A 16 -8.37 4.80 -5.57
CA GLU A 16 -7.82 6.07 -6.06
C GLU A 16 -6.31 5.92 -6.31
N SER A 17 -5.59 5.30 -5.38
CA SER A 17 -4.17 4.98 -5.49
C SER A 17 -3.75 3.89 -4.52
N VAL A 18 -2.59 3.29 -4.77
CA VAL A 18 -1.93 2.34 -3.86
C VAL A 18 -0.48 2.77 -3.71
N ASP A 19 -0.09 3.06 -2.47
CA ASP A 19 1.29 3.40 -2.13
C ASP A 19 1.91 2.24 -1.37
N SER A 20 3.00 1.69 -1.90
CA SER A 20 3.72 0.59 -1.27
C SER A 20 5.16 1.02 -1.00
N PHE A 21 5.60 0.89 0.24
CA PHE A 21 6.95 1.27 0.66
C PHE A 21 7.53 0.29 1.66
N TYR A 22 8.85 0.31 1.79
CA TYR A 22 9.55 -0.44 2.82
C TYR A 22 10.59 0.42 3.54
N TYR A 23 10.81 0.11 4.80
CA TYR A 23 11.80 0.76 5.66
C TYR A 23 12.44 -0.24 6.61
N ARG A 24 13.63 0.09 7.12
CA ARG A 24 14.34 -0.76 8.07
C ARG A 24 13.90 -0.46 9.49
N CYS A 25 13.69 -1.50 10.30
CA CYS A 25 13.46 -1.37 11.73
C CYS A 25 14.72 -1.76 12.50
N ASN A 26 15.33 -0.79 13.20
CA ASN A 26 16.66 -0.93 13.82
C ASN A 26 16.75 -1.93 14.98
N ARG A 27 15.63 -2.43 15.52
CA ARG A 27 15.68 -3.26 16.74
C ARG A 27 16.15 -4.70 16.50
N PHE A 28 15.95 -5.26 15.30
CA PHE A 28 16.30 -6.65 14.96
C PHE A 28 16.66 -6.85 13.49
N TYR A 29 17.22 -5.83 12.82
CA TYR A 29 17.55 -5.89 11.38
C TYR A 29 16.36 -6.32 10.49
N SER A 30 15.13 -6.14 10.97
CA SER A 30 13.92 -6.48 10.23
C SER A 30 13.57 -5.38 9.24
N TYR A 31 12.97 -5.76 8.12
CA TYR A 31 12.37 -4.83 7.17
C TYR A 31 10.87 -4.79 7.41
N MET A 32 10.28 -3.60 7.43
CA MET A 32 8.85 -3.44 7.43
C MET A 32 8.39 -3.02 6.04
N TYR A 33 7.45 -3.79 5.49
CA TYR A 33 6.76 -3.50 4.25
C TYR A 33 5.37 -2.98 4.60
N LYS A 34 5.01 -1.84 4.04
CA LYS A 34 3.72 -1.20 4.25
C LYS A 34 3.09 -0.85 2.91
N GLU A 35 1.80 -1.15 2.81
CA GLU A 35 0.95 -0.80 1.68
C GLU A 35 -0.24 0.00 2.21
N VAL A 36 -0.50 1.14 1.57
CA VAL A 36 -1.64 2.00 1.87
C VAL A 36 -2.49 2.06 0.61
N THR A 37 -3.73 1.58 0.72
CA THR A 37 -4.72 1.69 -0.36
C THR A 37 -5.64 2.86 -0.05
N TYR A 38 -5.71 3.81 -0.97
CA TYR A 38 -6.60 4.95 -0.90
C TYR A 38 -7.87 4.63 -1.69
N TRP A 39 -9.01 4.76 -1.02
CA TRP A 39 -10.31 4.47 -1.59
C TRP A 39 -11.13 5.74 -1.71
N PHE A 40 -11.85 5.86 -2.82
CA PHE A 40 -12.75 6.96 -3.10
C PHE A 40 -14.16 6.42 -3.39
N ASN A 41 -15.16 7.00 -2.73
CA ASN A 41 -16.56 6.75 -3.05
C ASN A 41 -17.06 7.88 -3.96
N PRO A 42 -17.31 7.63 -5.26
CA PRO A 42 -17.76 8.66 -6.19
C PRO A 42 -19.16 9.22 -5.86
N LYS A 43 -19.97 8.48 -5.09
CA LYS A 43 -21.35 8.89 -4.75
C LYS A 43 -21.39 9.85 -3.58
N THR A 44 -20.60 9.58 -2.53
CA THR A 44 -20.58 10.38 -1.30
C THR A 44 -19.41 11.35 -1.25
N LEU A 45 -18.47 11.26 -2.21
CA LEU A 45 -17.18 11.95 -2.23
C LEU A 45 -16.29 11.62 -1.02
N GLU A 46 -16.64 10.57 -0.28
CA GLU A 46 -15.88 10.11 0.87
C GLU A 46 -14.57 9.46 0.42
N ARG A 47 -13.56 9.63 1.26
CA ARG A 47 -12.25 8.99 1.13
C ARG A 47 -11.98 8.17 2.37
N LYS A 48 -11.36 7.01 2.18
CA LYS A 48 -10.84 6.21 3.28
C LYS A 48 -9.52 5.58 2.88
N GLU A 49 -8.69 5.26 3.86
CA GLU A 49 -7.46 4.53 3.66
C GLU A 49 -7.51 3.19 4.38
N THR A 50 -6.85 2.19 3.81
CA THR A 50 -6.60 0.91 4.47
C THR A 50 -5.11 0.60 4.43
N GLU A 51 -4.57 0.20 5.57
CA GLU A 51 -3.16 -0.16 5.75
C GLU A 51 -2.98 -1.68 5.80
N ARG A 52 -1.92 -2.16 5.16
CA ARG A 52 -1.36 -3.49 5.40
C ARG A 52 0.13 -3.36 5.71
N SER A 53 0.55 -3.92 6.84
CA SER A 53 1.94 -3.90 7.29
C SER A 53 2.45 -5.32 7.55
N VAL A 54 3.66 -5.62 7.08
CA VAL A 54 4.33 -6.92 7.27
C VAL A 54 5.74 -6.68 7.76
N CYS A 55 6.08 -7.27 8.90
CA CYS A 55 7.45 -7.32 9.42
C CYS A 55 8.15 -8.55 8.85
N ILE A 56 9.37 -8.39 8.36
CA ILE A 56 10.20 -9.46 7.83
C ILE A 56 11.48 -9.52 8.62
N GLU A 57 11.67 -10.60 9.35
CA GLU A 57 12.86 -10.85 10.14
C GLU A 57 14.05 -11.24 9.25
N VAL A 58 15.27 -11.05 9.77
CA VAL A 58 16.49 -11.45 9.05
C VAL A 58 16.50 -12.95 8.84
N GLY A 59 16.41 -13.37 7.58
CA GLY A 59 16.34 -14.77 7.16
C GLY A 59 15.10 -15.11 6.35
N GLU A 60 14.03 -14.32 6.48
CA GLU A 60 12.76 -14.53 5.76
C GLU A 60 12.66 -13.78 4.41
N ARG A 61 13.80 -13.35 3.85
CA ARG A 61 13.88 -12.59 2.58
C ARG A 61 13.13 -13.25 1.40
N HIS A 62 12.87 -14.56 1.46
CA HIS A 62 12.18 -15.32 0.40
C HIS A 62 10.65 -15.33 0.48
N LYS A 63 10.03 -14.76 1.53
CA LYS A 63 8.56 -14.75 1.70
C LYS A 63 7.91 -13.40 1.42
N LEU A 64 8.55 -12.59 0.58
CA LEU A 64 7.96 -11.32 0.17
C LEU A 64 6.73 -11.58 -0.71
N PRO A 65 5.56 -11.01 -0.37
CA PRO A 65 4.39 -11.09 -1.23
C PRO A 65 4.68 -10.46 -2.60
N THR A 66 4.11 -11.00 -3.68
CA THR A 66 4.38 -10.51 -5.04
C THR A 66 4.09 -9.02 -5.24
N TRP A 67 3.14 -8.46 -4.47
CA TRP A 67 2.81 -7.03 -4.47
C TRP A 67 3.96 -6.14 -3.97
N SER A 68 4.87 -6.66 -3.13
CA SER A 68 5.97 -5.88 -2.59
C SER A 68 7.13 -5.68 -3.57
N SER A 69 7.07 -6.32 -4.75
CA SER A 69 8.10 -6.19 -5.80
C SER A 69 8.20 -4.76 -6.37
N ARG A 70 7.15 -3.95 -6.22
CA ARG A 70 7.09 -2.54 -6.66
C ARG A 70 7.30 -1.54 -5.52
N CYS A 71 7.57 -2.00 -4.30
CA CYS A 71 7.74 -1.11 -3.15
C CYS A 71 8.95 -0.19 -3.33
N VAL A 72 8.75 1.10 -3.07
CA VAL A 72 9.83 2.08 -3.07
C VAL A 72 10.47 2.13 -1.68
N HIS A 73 11.80 2.24 -1.62
CA HIS A 73 12.50 2.44 -0.36
C HIS A 73 12.23 3.84 0.20
N ARG A 74 11.66 3.95 1.40
CA ARG A 74 11.36 5.25 2.01
C ARG A 74 12.48 5.69 2.94
N LYS A 75 13.46 6.43 2.39
CA LYS A 75 14.66 6.97 3.07
C LYS A 75 14.41 7.90 4.27
N GLY A 76 13.16 8.18 4.66
CA GLY A 76 12.82 9.07 5.79
C GLY A 76 12.22 8.35 7.00
N LEU A 77 11.98 7.03 6.93
CA LEU A 77 11.49 6.22 8.05
C LEU A 77 12.58 5.30 8.64
N ASP A 78 13.75 5.26 8.01
CA ASP A 78 14.98 4.77 8.65
C ASP A 78 15.35 5.82 9.72
N HIS A 79 14.83 5.67 10.93
CA HIS A 79 15.25 6.49 12.07
C HIS A 79 16.74 6.25 12.37
N ASN A 80 17.39 7.32 12.86
CA ASN A 80 18.73 7.35 13.50
C ASN A 80 19.09 6.05 14.25
#